data_AF-A0A2V6SP23-F1
#
_entry.id   AF-A0A2V6SP23-F1
#
_cell.length_a   1.000
_cell.length_b   1.000
_cell.length_c   1.000
_cell.angle_alpha   90.00
_cell.angle_beta   90.00
_cell.angle_gamma   90.00
#
_symmetry.space_group_name_H-M   'P 1'
#
loop_
_entity.id
_entity.type
_entity.pdbx_description
1 polymer ?
#
loop_
_entity_poly.entity_id
_entity_poly.type
_entity_poly.pdbx_seq_one_letter_code
_entity_poly.pdbx_strand_id
1 'polypeptide(L)'
;MGSLIEEANRVSQLIVGIDVGGTFTDVVAADPSRGALFTLKVPSRPRRPAAAFLEGLEGVLALAERSAGAVERIVHGTTIATNAVLEQRGATLAILTTKGFEDILVIGRTKRAAMYDLDMDADGPLFLAPRRRIVGVPERVDATGSRPSDASATPGWPRSPSATSSPSSSPPTSGAPRR
;
A
#
# COMPACT_ATOMS: atom_id res chain seq x y z
N MET A 1 -12.58 -45.72 17.36
CA MET A 1 -13.38 -44.58 16.89
C MET A 1 -12.55 -43.31 16.70
N GLY A 2 -11.60 -42.99 17.61
CA GLY A 2 -10.74 -41.80 17.48
C GLY A 2 -9.75 -41.79 16.29
N SER A 3 -9.19 -42.95 15.91
CA SER A 3 -8.17 -42.98 14.84
C SER A 3 -8.73 -42.75 13.44
N LEU A 4 -9.98 -43.13 13.18
CA LEU A 4 -10.65 -42.91 11.87
C LEU A 4 -11.02 -41.44 11.66
N ILE A 5 -11.27 -40.69 12.74
CA ILE A 5 -11.54 -39.24 12.69
C ILE A 5 -10.22 -38.49 12.46
N GLU A 6 -9.12 -38.94 13.06
CA GLU A 6 -7.77 -38.38 12.81
C GLU A 6 -7.19 -38.72 11.44
N GLU A 7 -7.54 -39.86 10.84
CA GLU A 7 -7.18 -40.20 9.45
C GLU A 7 -8.01 -39.42 8.43
N ALA A 8 -9.31 -39.24 8.66
CA ALA A 8 -10.18 -38.44 7.79
C ALA A 8 -9.76 -36.96 7.74
N ASN A 9 -9.22 -36.43 8.85
CA ASN A 9 -8.73 -35.06 8.94
C ASN A 9 -7.32 -34.87 8.34
N ARG A 10 -6.63 -35.95 7.95
CA ARG A 10 -5.24 -35.92 7.46
C ARG A 10 -5.13 -35.82 5.93
N VAL A 11 -6.25 -35.88 5.20
CA VAL A 11 -6.27 -35.90 3.72
C VAL A 11 -7.22 -34.83 3.13
N SER A 12 -7.97 -34.09 3.93
CA SER A 12 -9.08 -33.25 3.46
C SER A 12 -8.87 -31.76 3.70
N GLN A 13 -7.80 -31.21 3.12
CA GLN A 13 -7.43 -29.81 3.32
C GLN A 13 -7.29 -29.07 1.99
N LEU A 14 -8.18 -28.09 1.77
CA LEU A 14 -8.19 -27.23 0.60
C LEU A 14 -7.07 -26.18 0.72
N ILE A 15 -6.31 -26.02 -0.35
CA ILE A 15 -5.34 -24.93 -0.50
C ILE A 15 -5.92 -23.96 -1.52
N VAL A 16 -6.15 -22.71 -1.10
CA VAL A 16 -6.78 -21.69 -1.95
C VAL A 16 -5.77 -20.59 -2.27
N GLY A 17 -5.53 -20.33 -3.55
CA GLY A 17 -4.81 -19.16 -4.03
C GLY A 17 -5.80 -18.09 -4.50
N ILE A 18 -5.60 -16.83 -4.09
CA ILE A 18 -6.43 -15.70 -4.50
C ILE A 18 -5.51 -14.55 -4.93
N ASP A 19 -5.53 -14.18 -6.21
CA ASP A 19 -4.86 -13.00 -6.73
C ASP A 19 -5.85 -11.87 -7.02
N VAL A 20 -5.79 -10.80 -6.23
CA VAL A 20 -6.63 -9.61 -6.43
C VAL A 20 -5.94 -8.66 -7.40
N GLY A 21 -6.43 -8.66 -8.65
CA GLY A 21 -5.99 -7.81 -9.73
C GLY A 21 -6.75 -6.49 -9.86
N GLY A 22 -6.41 -5.70 -10.89
CA GLY A 22 -7.12 -4.45 -11.22
C GLY A 22 -8.51 -4.67 -11.81
N THR A 23 -8.64 -5.62 -12.75
CA THR A 23 -9.90 -5.90 -13.46
C THR A 23 -10.62 -7.11 -12.86
N PHE A 24 -9.89 -8.16 -12.55
CA PHE A 24 -10.43 -9.41 -12.02
C PHE A 24 -9.65 -9.88 -10.81
N THR A 25 -10.34 -10.62 -9.96
CA THR A 25 -9.75 -11.42 -8.89
C THR A 25 -9.80 -12.88 -9.33
N ASP A 26 -8.63 -13.50 -9.44
CA ASP A 26 -8.45 -14.89 -9.84
C ASP A 26 -8.36 -15.77 -8.60
N VAL A 27 -9.16 -16.82 -8.54
CA VAL A 27 -9.22 -17.76 -7.41
C VAL A 27 -9.01 -19.18 -7.90
N VAL A 28 -8.14 -19.92 -7.22
CA VAL A 28 -7.85 -21.32 -7.48
C VAL A 28 -7.93 -22.08 -6.16
N ALA A 29 -8.67 -23.18 -6.12
CA ALA A 29 -8.67 -24.10 -5.00
C ALA A 29 -8.16 -25.47 -5.44
N ALA A 30 -7.15 -25.98 -4.73
CA ALA A 30 -6.68 -27.35 -4.87
C ALA A 30 -7.29 -28.22 -3.76
N ASP A 31 -7.91 -29.34 -4.17
CA ASP A 31 -8.37 -30.41 -3.29
C ASP A 31 -7.50 -31.66 -3.52
N PRO A 32 -6.40 -31.84 -2.76
CA PRO A 32 -5.53 -33.01 -2.88
C PRO A 32 -6.27 -34.32 -2.58
N SER A 33 -7.31 -34.29 -1.74
CA SER A 33 -8.11 -35.47 -1.41
C SER A 33 -8.84 -36.03 -2.62
N ARG A 34 -9.17 -35.16 -3.58
CA ARG A 34 -9.86 -35.53 -4.83
C ARG A 34 -8.94 -35.49 -6.05
N GLY A 35 -7.70 -35.00 -5.89
CA GLY A 35 -6.82 -34.69 -7.02
C GLY A 35 -7.42 -33.65 -7.97
N ALA A 36 -8.22 -32.71 -7.45
CA ALA A 36 -9.01 -31.77 -8.23
C ALA A 36 -8.55 -30.32 -8.06
N LEU A 37 -8.73 -29.53 -9.12
CA LEU A 37 -8.55 -28.08 -9.12
C LEU A 37 -9.86 -27.39 -9.51
N PHE A 38 -10.23 -26.37 -8.75
CA PHE A 38 -11.38 -25.53 -9.02
C PHE A 38 -10.89 -24.11 -9.26
N THR A 39 -11.41 -23.45 -10.29
CA THR A 39 -11.01 -22.08 -10.64
C THR A 39 -12.24 -21.20 -10.77
N LEU A 40 -12.09 -19.95 -10.34
CA LEU A 40 -13.13 -18.94 -10.42
C LEU A 40 -12.49 -17.59 -10.71
N LYS A 41 -13.12 -16.82 -11.59
CA LYS A 41 -12.76 -15.43 -11.88
C LYS A 41 -13.94 -14.55 -11.53
N VAL A 42 -13.72 -13.57 -10.65
CA VAL A 42 -14.75 -12.58 -10.28
C VAL A 42 -14.27 -11.17 -10.61
N PRO A 43 -15.15 -10.21 -10.94
CA PRO A 43 -14.76 -8.82 -11.14
C PRO A 43 -14.08 -8.24 -9.89
N SER A 44 -12.95 -7.54 -10.07
CA SER A 44 -12.30 -6.84 -8.98
C SER A 44 -13.11 -5.64 -8.51
N ARG A 45 -12.94 -5.29 -7.22
CA ARG A 45 -13.60 -4.15 -6.60
C ARG A 45 -12.55 -3.20 -6.01
N PRO A 46 -11.94 -2.28 -6.80
CA PRO A 46 -10.80 -1.47 -6.35
C PRO A 46 -11.06 -0.66 -5.07
N ARG A 47 -12.30 -0.20 -4.87
CA ARG A 47 -12.69 0.56 -3.66
C ARG A 47 -13.03 -0.34 -2.46
N ARG A 48 -13.22 -1.64 -2.67
CA ARG A 48 -13.60 -2.64 -1.67
C ARG A 48 -12.98 -4.01 -2.00
N PRO A 49 -11.64 -4.15 -2.03
CA PRO A 49 -10.97 -5.36 -2.51
C PRO A 49 -11.33 -6.61 -1.69
N ALA A 50 -11.58 -6.44 -0.39
CA ALA A 50 -12.06 -7.52 0.48
C ALA A 50 -13.39 -8.15 0.00
N ALA A 51 -14.27 -7.38 -0.65
CA ALA A 51 -15.53 -7.92 -1.15
C ALA A 51 -15.33 -8.86 -2.34
N ALA A 52 -14.40 -8.53 -3.27
CA ALA A 52 -14.07 -9.42 -4.39
C ALA A 52 -13.34 -10.68 -3.90
N PHE A 53 -12.48 -10.54 -2.89
CA PHE A 53 -11.81 -11.67 -2.24
C PHE A 53 -12.84 -12.64 -1.63
N LEU A 54 -13.80 -12.14 -0.84
CA LEU A 54 -14.82 -12.96 -0.19
C LEU A 54 -15.76 -13.63 -1.22
N GLU A 55 -16.21 -12.88 -2.22
CA GLU A 55 -17.03 -13.41 -3.32
C GLU A 55 -16.32 -14.54 -4.06
N GLY A 56 -15.03 -14.37 -4.36
CA GLY A 56 -14.22 -15.39 -5.01
C GLY A 56 -13.99 -16.63 -4.13
N LEU A 57 -13.75 -16.44 -2.83
CA LEU A 57 -13.59 -17.54 -1.88
C LEU A 57 -14.89 -18.34 -1.70
N GLU A 58 -16.02 -17.66 -1.50
CA GLU A 58 -17.34 -18.31 -1.38
C GLU A 58 -17.69 -19.09 -2.65
N GLY A 59 -17.46 -18.48 -3.82
CA GLY A 59 -17.75 -19.12 -5.10
C GLY A 59 -16.87 -20.36 -5.36
N VAL A 60 -15.57 -20.31 -5.06
CA VAL A 60 -14.70 -21.49 -5.29
C VAL A 60 -15.00 -22.62 -4.30
N LEU A 61 -15.41 -22.30 -3.07
CA LEU A 61 -15.85 -23.28 -2.09
C LEU A 61 -17.16 -23.97 -2.50
N ALA A 62 -18.09 -23.21 -3.08
CA ALA A 62 -19.31 -23.77 -3.65
C ALA A 62 -19.00 -24.72 -4.82
N LEU A 63 -18.09 -24.34 -5.73
CA LEU A 63 -17.64 -25.22 -6.83
C LEU A 63 -16.94 -26.48 -6.33
N ALA A 64 -16.18 -26.37 -5.23
CA ALA A 64 -15.52 -27.51 -4.61
C ALA A 64 -16.47 -28.37 -3.77
N GLU A 65 -17.70 -27.92 -3.52
CA GLU A 65 -18.64 -28.54 -2.57
C GLU A 65 -18.00 -28.73 -1.18
N ARG A 66 -17.29 -27.70 -0.70
CA ARG A 66 -16.61 -27.69 0.60
C ARG A 66 -17.08 -26.52 1.45
N SER A 67 -17.05 -26.71 2.77
CA SER A 67 -17.24 -25.62 3.71
C SER A 67 -15.92 -24.88 3.94
N ALA A 68 -16.01 -23.65 4.48
CA ALA A 68 -14.83 -22.88 4.85
C ALA A 68 -13.91 -23.61 5.86
N GLY A 69 -14.46 -24.52 6.68
CA GLY A 69 -13.68 -25.32 7.63
C GLY A 69 -12.75 -26.34 6.98
N ALA A 70 -12.92 -26.63 5.69
CA ALA A 70 -12.01 -27.49 4.93
C ALA A 70 -10.79 -26.74 4.40
N VAL A 71 -10.75 -25.39 4.49
CA VAL A 71 -9.62 -24.60 4.01
C VAL A 71 -8.49 -24.66 5.03
N GLU A 72 -7.36 -25.23 4.65
CA GLU A 72 -6.13 -25.24 5.47
C GLU A 72 -5.33 -23.97 5.26
N ARG A 73 -5.24 -23.53 4.01
CA ARG A 73 -4.34 -22.45 3.62
C ARG A 73 -4.99 -21.56 2.60
N ILE A 74 -4.84 -20.27 2.82
CA ILE A 74 -5.10 -19.24 1.81
C ILE A 74 -3.79 -18.54 1.47
N VAL A 75 -3.43 -18.53 0.20
CA VAL A 75 -2.32 -17.75 -0.34
C VAL A 75 -2.92 -16.54 -1.05
N HIS A 76 -2.78 -15.36 -0.44
CA HIS A 76 -3.29 -14.13 -1.01
C HIS A 76 -2.19 -13.36 -1.76
N GLY A 77 -2.35 -13.26 -3.09
CA GLY A 77 -1.64 -12.34 -3.94
C GLY A 77 -2.46 -11.09 -4.22
N THR A 78 -1.80 -9.96 -4.43
CA THR A 78 -2.47 -8.77 -4.98
C THR A 78 -1.49 -7.94 -5.79
N THR A 79 -1.99 -7.35 -6.87
CA THR A 79 -1.25 -6.39 -7.68
C THR A 79 -1.55 -4.93 -7.31
N ILE A 80 -2.40 -4.69 -6.31
CA ILE A 80 -2.81 -3.33 -5.89
C ILE A 80 -1.59 -2.50 -5.48
N ALA A 81 -0.67 -3.06 -4.68
CA ALA A 81 0.49 -2.34 -4.18
C ALA A 81 1.47 -1.96 -5.32
N THR A 82 1.76 -2.90 -6.21
CA THR A 82 2.66 -2.67 -7.34
C THR A 82 2.07 -1.64 -8.31
N ASN A 83 0.77 -1.75 -8.61
CA ASN A 83 0.08 -0.78 -9.46
C ASN A 83 0.01 0.60 -8.81
N ALA A 84 -0.15 0.68 -7.50
CA ALA A 84 -0.10 1.96 -6.77
C ALA A 84 1.24 2.68 -6.96
N VAL A 85 2.37 1.94 -6.94
CA VAL A 85 3.70 2.50 -7.23
C VAL A 85 3.82 2.95 -8.68
N LEU A 86 3.42 2.11 -9.64
CA LEU A 86 3.49 2.42 -11.07
C LEU A 86 2.62 3.61 -11.48
N GLU A 87 1.40 3.69 -10.92
CA GLU A 87 0.46 4.78 -11.15
C GLU A 87 0.76 6.02 -10.29
N GLN A 88 1.81 5.96 -9.45
CA GLN A 88 2.18 7.00 -8.50
C GLN A 88 1.01 7.43 -7.59
N ARG A 89 0.13 6.48 -7.27
CA ARG A 89 -1.04 6.68 -6.41
C ARG A 89 -0.69 6.23 -5.00
N GLY A 90 -0.71 7.16 -4.07
CA GLY A 90 -0.40 6.87 -2.68
C GLY A 90 -0.76 8.01 -1.75
N ALA A 91 -0.38 7.85 -0.49
CA ALA A 91 -0.51 8.92 0.48
C ALA A 91 0.43 10.09 0.13
N THR A 92 0.05 11.29 0.59
CA THR A 92 0.98 12.44 0.57
C THR A 92 2.07 12.20 1.62
N LEU A 93 3.31 11.98 1.18
CA LEU A 93 4.44 11.72 2.08
C LEU A 93 5.28 12.98 2.35
N ALA A 94 5.95 13.01 3.50
CA ALA A 94 7.11 13.85 3.78
C ALA A 94 8.28 12.97 4.20
N ILE A 95 9.50 13.35 3.85
CA ILE A 95 10.70 12.53 4.09
C ILE A 95 11.64 13.29 5.00
N LEU A 96 12.08 12.62 6.07
CA LEU A 96 13.11 13.12 6.96
C LEU A 96 14.43 12.44 6.62
N THR A 97 15.46 13.26 6.36
CA THR A 97 16.82 12.79 6.13
C THR A 97 17.74 13.38 7.19
N THR A 98 18.98 12.92 7.27
CA THR A 98 20.04 13.72 7.90
C THR A 98 20.19 15.04 7.15
N LYS A 99 20.41 16.15 7.87
CA LYS A 99 20.73 17.44 7.28
C LYS A 99 21.97 17.34 6.39
N GLY A 100 21.85 17.84 5.15
CA GLY A 100 22.84 17.70 4.09
C GLY A 100 22.62 16.50 3.16
N PHE A 101 21.60 15.66 3.40
CA PHE A 101 21.25 14.49 2.56
C PHE A 101 19.84 14.58 1.96
N GLU A 102 19.20 15.74 2.01
CA GLU A 102 17.83 15.95 1.54
C GLU A 102 17.65 15.68 0.04
N ASP A 103 18.73 15.80 -0.73
CA ASP A 103 18.73 15.63 -2.19
C ASP A 103 19.06 14.19 -2.64
N ILE A 104 19.24 13.24 -1.72
CA ILE A 104 19.69 11.88 -2.05
C ILE A 104 18.75 11.14 -3.02
N LEU A 105 17.45 11.40 -2.95
CA LEU A 105 16.47 10.80 -3.86
C LEU A 105 16.53 11.40 -5.27
N VAL A 106 16.89 12.69 -5.38
CA VAL A 106 17.11 13.35 -6.68
C VAL A 106 18.39 12.82 -7.32
N ILE A 107 19.45 12.63 -6.51
CA ILE A 107 20.74 12.13 -6.98
C ILE A 107 20.63 10.65 -7.45
N GLY A 108 19.74 9.86 -6.86
CA GLY A 108 19.35 8.54 -7.37
C GLY A 108 20.48 7.50 -7.46
N ARG A 109 21.64 7.74 -6.83
CA ARG A 109 22.86 6.89 -6.89
C ARG A 109 23.22 6.44 -8.31
N THR A 110 23.16 7.34 -9.29
CA THR A 110 23.53 7.04 -10.69
C THR A 110 22.64 5.97 -11.34
N LYS A 111 21.44 5.71 -10.81
CA LYS A 111 20.47 4.84 -11.48
C LYS A 111 19.95 5.56 -12.73
N ARG A 112 20.51 5.21 -13.89
CA ARG A 112 20.09 5.77 -15.18
C ARG A 112 18.98 4.93 -15.78
N ALA A 113 17.86 5.55 -16.12
CA ALA A 113 16.78 4.88 -16.85
C ALA A 113 17.22 4.51 -18.28
N ALA A 114 17.98 5.40 -18.93
CA ALA A 114 18.63 5.16 -20.20
C ALA A 114 20.15 5.33 -20.06
N MET A 115 20.92 4.24 -20.17
CA MET A 115 22.36 4.27 -19.86
C MET A 115 23.19 5.17 -20.79
N TYR A 116 22.77 5.31 -22.05
CA TYR A 116 23.51 6.04 -23.09
C TYR A 116 22.91 7.39 -23.46
N ASP A 117 21.85 7.80 -22.77
CA ASP A 117 21.31 9.14 -22.94
C ASP A 117 22.06 10.12 -22.03
N LEU A 118 22.76 11.08 -22.64
CA LEU A 118 23.52 12.11 -21.92
C LEU A 118 22.63 13.29 -21.53
N ASP A 119 21.48 13.46 -22.18
CA ASP A 119 20.53 14.55 -21.98
C ASP A 119 19.32 14.12 -21.11
N MET A 120 19.47 13.02 -20.37
CA MET A 120 18.43 12.45 -19.53
C MET A 120 18.05 13.36 -18.36
N ASP A 121 16.74 13.55 -18.19
CA ASP A 121 16.16 14.27 -17.05
C ASP A 121 16.37 13.52 -15.72
N ALA A 122 16.31 14.25 -14.60
CA ALA A 122 16.44 13.64 -13.28
C ALA A 122 15.20 12.81 -12.92
N ASP A 123 15.27 11.49 -13.13
CA ASP A 123 14.21 10.51 -12.83
C ASP A 123 14.18 10.04 -11.35
N GLY A 124 14.51 10.93 -10.41
CA GLY A 124 14.39 10.62 -8.98
C GLY A 124 12.93 10.30 -8.60
N PRO A 125 12.65 9.46 -7.59
CA PRO A 125 11.28 9.11 -7.18
C PRO A 125 10.59 10.27 -6.41
N LEU A 126 10.62 11.48 -6.98
CA LEU A 126 10.00 12.69 -6.46
C LEU A 126 8.48 12.61 -6.37
N PHE A 127 7.87 11.62 -7.05
CA PHE A 127 6.46 11.28 -6.86
C PHE A 127 6.17 10.83 -5.42
N LEU A 128 7.15 10.25 -4.70
CA LEU A 128 7.01 9.92 -3.28
C LEU A 128 6.88 11.20 -2.46
N ALA A 129 7.83 12.12 -2.61
CA ALA A 129 7.79 13.44 -2.01
C ALA A 129 8.53 14.46 -2.88
N PRO A 130 7.89 15.59 -3.24
CA PRO A 130 8.59 16.68 -3.91
C PRO A 130 9.62 17.28 -2.95
N ARG A 131 10.68 17.89 -3.48
CA ARG A 131 11.81 18.42 -2.68
C ARG A 131 11.39 19.29 -1.49
N ARG A 132 10.33 20.10 -1.64
CA ARG A 132 9.75 20.95 -0.57
C ARG A 132 9.19 20.18 0.64
N ARG A 133 8.95 18.87 0.50
CA ARG A 133 8.49 17.95 1.55
C ARG A 133 9.62 17.05 2.07
N ILE A 134 10.87 17.33 1.70
CA ILE A 134 12.05 16.62 2.20
C ILE A 134 12.84 17.56 3.11
N VAL A 135 12.99 17.16 4.37
CA VAL A 135 13.57 18.01 5.42
C VAL A 135 14.73 17.29 6.09
N GLY A 136 15.85 18.02 6.24
CA GLY A 136 17.01 17.55 6.97
C GLY A 136 16.86 17.77 8.47
N VAL A 137 16.93 16.68 9.23
CA VAL A 137 17.05 16.71 10.68
C VAL A 137 18.55 16.82 11.02
N PRO A 138 18.96 17.80 11.84
CA PRO A 138 20.33 17.91 12.27
C PRO A 138 20.62 16.84 13.32
N GLU A 139 21.05 15.71 12.79
CA GLU A 139 21.37 14.47 13.50
C GLU A 139 22.52 13.84 12.71
N ARG A 140 23.42 13.12 13.39
CA ARG A 140 24.49 12.39 12.71
C ARG A 140 24.89 11.17 13.51
N VAL A 141 25.05 10.06 12.81
CA VAL A 141 25.63 8.81 13.31
C VAL A 141 26.75 8.41 12.36
N ASP A 142 27.91 8.06 12.89
CA ASP A 142 29.04 7.56 12.10
C ASP A 142 28.90 6.07 11.76
N ALA A 143 29.87 5.53 11.01
CA ALA A 143 29.85 4.12 10.58
C ALA A 143 29.98 3.12 11.75
N THR A 144 30.38 3.57 12.94
CA THR A 144 30.46 2.74 14.16
C THR A 144 29.18 2.78 14.99
N GLY A 145 28.21 3.61 14.61
CA GLY A 145 27.00 3.84 15.39
C GLY A 145 27.13 4.96 16.43
N SER A 146 28.25 5.69 16.45
CA SER A 146 28.49 6.77 17.42
C SER A 146 28.00 8.12 16.90
N ARG A 147 27.53 8.98 17.80
CA ARG A 147 27.17 10.37 17.47
C ARG A 147 28.41 11.28 17.58
N PRO A 148 28.77 12.01 16.53
CA PRO A 148 29.82 13.02 16.61
C PRO A 148 29.48 14.12 17.60
N SER A 149 30.48 14.62 18.33
CA SER A 149 30.32 15.63 19.39
C SER A 149 29.88 17.02 18.89
N ASP A 150 29.91 17.25 17.58
CA ASP A 150 29.57 18.51 16.90
C ASP A 150 28.17 18.51 16.23
N ALA A 151 27.36 17.48 16.46
CA ALA A 151 25.99 17.37 15.93
C ALA A 151 25.02 18.36 16.62
N SER A 152 25.06 19.64 16.24
CA SER A 152 24.18 20.69 16.79
C SER A 152 22.71 20.57 16.35
N ALA A 153 21.77 20.83 17.26
CA ALA A 153 20.31 20.55 17.16
C ALA A 153 19.45 21.62 16.41
N THR A 154 18.17 21.28 16.19
CA THR A 154 17.16 21.77 15.21
C THR A 154 16.68 23.23 15.31
N PRO A 155 16.43 23.93 14.17
CA PRO A 155 15.41 24.98 14.04
C PRO A 155 14.00 24.38 13.85
N GLY A 156 12.99 24.95 14.52
CA GLY A 156 11.64 24.39 14.70
C GLY A 156 10.86 24.00 13.43
N TRP A 157 9.99 22.99 13.61
CA TRP A 157 9.06 22.47 12.61
C TRP A 157 8.01 23.51 12.17
N PRO A 158 7.76 23.73 10.87
CA PRO A 158 6.60 24.48 10.42
C PRO A 158 5.34 23.68 10.73
N ARG A 159 4.55 24.15 11.70
CA ARG A 159 3.23 23.57 12.01
C ARG A 159 2.40 23.48 10.72
N SER A 160 1.61 22.42 10.60
CA SER A 160 0.65 22.27 9.51
C SER A 160 -0.17 23.55 9.35
N PRO A 161 -0.49 23.99 8.12
CA PRO A 161 -1.55 24.97 7.95
C PRO A 161 -2.82 24.31 8.49
N SER A 162 -3.25 24.74 9.66
CA SER A 162 -4.53 24.36 10.25
C SER A 162 -5.61 24.57 9.20
N ALA A 163 -6.47 23.56 9.05
CA ALA A 163 -7.72 23.66 8.31
C ALA A 163 -8.36 25.02 8.64
N THR A 164 -8.57 25.81 7.61
CA THR A 164 -9.29 27.08 7.65
C THR A 164 -10.60 26.86 8.40
N SER A 165 -10.72 27.45 9.59
CA SER A 165 -12.01 27.62 10.25
C SER A 165 -12.92 28.37 9.31
N SER A 166 -14.05 27.75 8.97
CA SER A 166 -15.13 28.40 8.25
C SER A 166 -15.56 29.67 9.02
N PRO A 167 -15.70 30.84 8.38
CA PRO A 167 -16.22 32.00 9.06
C PRO A 167 -17.69 31.74 9.43
N SER A 168 -17.99 31.85 10.73
CA SER A 168 -19.33 31.83 11.28
C SER A 168 -20.16 32.95 10.65
N SER A 169 -21.28 32.60 10.04
CA SER A 169 -22.31 33.53 9.61
C SER A 169 -22.88 34.30 10.80
N SER A 170 -22.90 35.63 10.70
CA SER A 170 -23.80 36.49 11.48
C SER A 170 -24.74 37.19 10.51
N PRO A 171 -26.04 37.34 10.84
CA PRO A 171 -27.06 37.80 9.91
C PRO A 171 -26.95 39.33 9.65
N PRO A 172 -27.41 39.82 8.50
CA PRO A 172 -27.33 41.24 8.17
C PRO A 172 -28.32 42.06 9.01
N THR A 173 -27.82 43.09 9.68
CA THR A 173 -28.63 44.16 10.26
C THR A 173 -29.24 45.02 9.16
N SER A 174 -30.56 45.17 9.18
CA SER A 174 -31.33 46.01 8.26
C SER A 174 -30.96 47.50 8.40
N GLY A 175 -30.52 48.11 7.30
CA GLY A 175 -30.39 49.57 7.15
C GLY A 175 -31.22 50.04 5.96
N ALA A 176 -32.19 50.91 6.24
CA ALA A 176 -33.15 51.48 5.29
C ALA A 176 -32.50 52.42 4.24
N PRO A 177 -33.18 52.71 3.11
CA PRO A 177 -32.58 53.39 1.98
C PRO A 177 -32.60 54.92 2.14
N ARG A 178 -31.58 55.61 1.64
CA ARG A 178 -31.69 57.01 1.27
C ARG A 178 -31.20 57.22 -0.17
N ARG A 179 -31.99 58.08 -0.82
CA ARG A 179 -32.03 58.53 -2.21
C ARG A 179 -30.68 58.85 -2.83
#